data_AF-A0A7X0JH66-F1
#
_entry.id   AF-A0A7X0JH66-F1
#
_cell.length_a   1.000
_cell.length_b   1.000
_cell.length_c   1.000
_cell.angle_alpha   90.00
_cell.angle_beta   90.00
_cell.angle_gamma   90.00
#
_symmetry.space_group_name_H-M   'P 1'
#
loop_
_entity.id
_entity.type
_entity.pdbx_description
1 polymer ?
#
loop_
_entity_poly.entity_id
_entity_poly.type
_entity_poly.pdbx_seq_one_letter_code
_entity_poly.pdbx_strand_id
1 'polypeptide(L)'
;MGPLAVHWYGLAYVAGIMLGWLYARKLTANASLWPNGQAPMTAVHLDDFLVWIAAGVVLGGRIGYILFYDLGPILENPIRAIEIWNGGMSFHGGFLGATIAMIVFARRHAIPVWSMFDIVAAVVPFGLLFGRIANFVNGELWGRLSDAPWAVVFPTGGPFARHPSQLYEAGLEGIILLLVLALLIYRFKALRVPGTICGAFVLGYGLCRIFVEFFREPDVQLGYLLGTNWLTMGMALSLPMVAVGIWAITRARVASAAKV
;
A
#
# COMPACT_ATOMS: atom_id res chain seq x y z
N MET A 1 -13.95 1.20 25.18
CA MET A 1 -14.65 1.36 26.47
C MET A 1 -15.49 2.62 26.35
N GLY A 2 -16.82 2.51 26.52
CA GLY A 2 -17.76 3.55 26.05
C GLY A 2 -17.85 3.60 24.51
N PRO A 3 -18.52 4.61 23.92
CA PRO A 3 -18.79 4.68 22.46
C PRO A 3 -17.52 4.71 21.57
N LEU A 4 -16.33 4.81 22.15
CA LEU A 4 -15.06 4.53 21.48
C LEU A 4 -14.69 3.04 21.60
N ALA A 5 -14.96 2.29 20.54
CA ALA A 5 -14.32 1.00 20.31
C ALA A 5 -12.93 1.24 19.71
N VAL A 6 -11.88 0.85 20.44
CA VAL A 6 -10.51 0.84 19.88
C VAL A 6 -10.42 -0.39 18.99
N HIS A 7 -10.37 -0.17 17.68
CA HIS A 7 -10.17 -1.22 16.70
C HIS A 7 -8.68 -1.45 16.47
N TRP A 8 -8.27 -2.73 16.37
CA TRP A 8 -6.88 -3.10 16.06
C TRP A 8 -6.36 -2.44 14.79
N TYR A 9 -7.24 -2.21 13.82
CA TYR A 9 -6.93 -1.44 12.62
C TYR A 9 -6.47 -0.02 12.90
N GLY A 10 -7.12 0.70 13.82
CA GLY A 10 -6.72 2.05 14.18
C GLY A 10 -5.31 2.08 14.75
N LEU A 11 -4.99 1.13 15.65
CA LEU A 11 -3.66 0.98 16.22
C LEU A 11 -2.61 0.61 15.15
N ALA A 12 -2.96 -0.30 14.23
CA ALA A 12 -2.09 -0.70 13.13
C ALA A 12 -1.79 0.48 12.17
N TYR A 13 -2.79 1.29 11.84
CA TYR A 13 -2.60 2.49 11.02
C TYR A 13 -1.70 3.51 11.72
N VAL A 14 -1.92 3.77 13.01
CA VAL A 14 -1.06 4.70 13.77
C VAL A 14 0.38 4.19 13.80
N ALA A 15 0.60 2.90 14.09
CA ALA A 15 1.94 2.31 14.10
C ALA A 15 2.62 2.38 12.73
N GLY A 16 1.90 2.03 11.65
CA GLY A 16 2.39 2.07 10.28
C GLY A 16 2.75 3.48 9.82
N ILE A 17 1.88 4.47 10.08
CA ILE A 17 2.12 5.87 9.75
C ILE A 17 3.30 6.42 10.55
N MET A 18 3.35 6.17 11.86
CA MET A 18 4.41 6.68 12.73
C MET A 18 5.77 6.13 12.31
N LEU A 19 5.91 4.82 12.11
CA LEU A 19 7.18 4.21 11.70
C LEU A 19 7.56 4.60 10.27
N GLY A 20 6.58 4.67 9.36
CA GLY A 20 6.80 5.16 8.00
C GLY A 20 7.29 6.60 7.99
N TRP A 21 6.67 7.49 8.76
CA TRP A 21 7.07 8.89 8.90
C TRP A 21 8.48 9.04 9.49
N LEU A 22 8.80 8.32 10.57
CA LEU A 22 10.15 8.31 11.15
C LEU A 22 11.19 7.83 10.15
N TYR A 23 10.88 6.79 9.37
CA TYR A 23 11.77 6.28 8.33
C TYR A 23 11.94 7.27 7.17
N ALA A 24 10.87 7.93 6.70
CA ALA A 24 10.94 8.98 5.69
C ALA A 24 11.82 10.16 6.16
N ARG A 25 11.71 10.58 7.42
CA ARG A 25 12.58 11.61 8.02
C ARG A 25 14.04 11.15 8.04
N LYS A 26 14.31 9.89 8.36
CA LYS A 26 15.67 9.33 8.31
C LYS A 26 16.24 9.33 6.88
N LEU A 27 15.42 9.00 5.87
CA LEU A 27 15.83 9.02 4.47
C LEU A 27 16.14 10.43 3.97
N THR A 28 15.27 11.40 4.29
CA THR A 28 15.45 12.81 3.88
C THR A 28 16.60 13.49 4.63
N ALA A 29 16.86 13.12 5.88
CA ALA A 29 18.02 13.63 6.62
C ALA A 29 19.38 13.13 6.07
N ASN A 30 19.40 12.01 5.34
CA ASN A 30 20.63 11.45 4.78
C ASN A 30 20.86 11.90 3.34
N ALA A 31 21.50 13.06 3.20
CA ALA A 31 21.75 13.71 1.91
C ALA A 31 22.53 12.81 0.91
N SER A 32 23.40 11.92 1.40
CA SER A 32 24.21 11.01 0.56
C SER A 32 23.41 10.00 -0.27
N LEU A 33 22.15 9.75 0.11
CA LEU A 33 21.24 8.85 -0.59
C LEU A 33 20.65 9.46 -1.86
N TRP A 34 20.76 10.78 -2.02
CA TRP A 34 20.05 11.52 -3.04
C TRP A 34 20.97 12.02 -4.17
N PRO A 35 20.41 12.34 -5.35
CA PRO A 35 21.19 12.93 -6.43
C PRO A 35 21.91 14.20 -5.95
N ASN A 36 23.17 14.38 -6.35
CA ASN A 36 24.00 15.54 -6.00
C ASN A 36 24.17 15.79 -4.49
N GLY A 37 23.88 14.80 -3.64
CA GLY A 37 23.98 14.96 -2.20
C GLY A 37 22.91 15.88 -1.61
N GLN A 38 21.77 16.07 -2.28
CA GLN A 38 20.70 16.96 -1.81
C GLN A 38 19.37 16.21 -1.73
N ALA A 39 18.76 16.19 -0.55
CA ALA A 39 17.45 15.61 -0.36
C ALA A 39 16.37 16.40 -1.14
N PRO A 40 15.35 15.72 -1.70
CA PRO A 40 14.33 16.35 -2.54
C PRO A 40 13.32 17.18 -1.73
N MET A 41 13.28 16.99 -0.41
CA MET A 41 12.34 17.66 0.49
C MET A 41 12.89 17.68 1.92
N THR A 42 12.31 18.55 2.76
CA THR A 42 12.69 18.72 4.17
C THR A 42 11.79 17.88 5.09
N ALA A 43 12.16 17.80 6.38
CA ALA A 43 11.30 17.19 7.38
C ALA A 43 9.96 17.92 7.53
N VAL A 44 9.95 19.26 7.41
CA VAL A 44 8.71 20.06 7.46
C VAL A 44 7.77 19.68 6.33
N HIS A 45 8.30 19.48 5.11
CA HIS A 45 7.49 18.99 3.99
C HIS A 45 6.87 17.61 4.28
N LEU A 46 7.59 16.71 4.97
CA LEU A 46 7.03 15.41 5.35
C LEU A 46 5.92 15.54 6.41
N ASP A 47 6.13 16.42 7.39
CA ASP A 47 5.16 16.69 8.46
C ASP A 47 3.86 17.27 7.85
N ASP A 48 3.97 18.25 6.95
CA ASP A 48 2.84 18.83 6.22
C ASP A 48 2.15 17.81 5.30
N PHE A 49 2.94 16.96 4.64
CA PHE A 49 2.42 15.98 3.71
C PHE A 49 1.53 14.91 4.37
N LEU A 50 1.70 14.63 5.68
CA LEU A 50 0.82 13.71 6.42
C LEU A 50 -0.66 14.11 6.33
N VAL A 51 -0.94 15.41 6.39
CA VAL A 51 -2.32 15.92 6.29
C VAL A 51 -2.83 15.76 4.85
N TRP A 52 -1.99 16.05 3.87
CA TRP A 52 -2.32 15.92 2.45
C TRP A 52 -2.63 14.48 2.06
N ILE A 53 -1.80 13.53 2.47
CA ILE A 53 -2.01 12.12 2.15
C ILE A 53 -3.25 11.56 2.87
N ALA A 54 -3.47 11.94 4.14
CA ALA A 54 -4.66 11.55 4.88
C ALA A 54 -5.93 12.09 4.22
N ALA A 55 -5.96 13.38 3.86
CA ALA A 55 -7.06 13.99 3.13
C ALA A 55 -7.26 13.33 1.76
N GLY A 56 -6.19 13.04 1.02
CA GLY A 56 -6.26 12.36 -0.26
C GLY A 56 -6.88 10.97 -0.17
N VAL A 57 -6.46 10.15 0.80
CA VAL A 57 -7.03 8.81 1.05
C VAL A 57 -8.50 8.90 1.44
N VAL A 58 -8.84 9.78 2.39
CA VAL A 58 -10.22 9.88 2.91
C VAL A 58 -11.16 10.44 1.85
N LEU A 59 -10.84 11.58 1.24
CA LEU A 59 -11.66 12.21 0.22
C LEU A 59 -11.75 11.32 -1.03
N GLY A 60 -10.62 10.78 -1.50
CA GLY A 60 -10.60 9.89 -2.65
C GLY A 60 -11.42 8.62 -2.39
N GLY A 61 -11.25 8.01 -1.22
CA GLY A 61 -11.97 6.80 -0.84
C GLY A 61 -13.48 7.06 -0.74
N ARG A 62 -13.89 8.19 -0.17
CA ARG A 62 -15.29 8.56 -0.10
C ARG A 62 -15.86 8.86 -1.48
N ILE A 63 -15.25 9.75 -2.24
CA ILE A 63 -15.71 10.10 -3.60
C ILE A 63 -15.79 8.86 -4.49
N GLY A 64 -14.78 7.99 -4.45
CA GLY A 64 -14.81 6.73 -5.19
C GLY A 64 -15.97 5.84 -4.76
N TYR A 65 -16.25 5.75 -3.46
CA TYR A 65 -17.40 4.96 -2.99
C TYR A 65 -18.73 5.52 -3.52
N ILE A 66 -18.90 6.84 -3.42
CA ILE A 66 -20.09 7.55 -3.89
C ILE A 66 -20.32 7.27 -5.38
N LEU A 67 -19.30 7.48 -6.22
CA LEU A 67 -19.44 7.38 -7.67
C LEU A 67 -19.73 5.96 -8.15
N PHE A 68 -19.16 4.94 -7.50
CA PHE A 68 -19.27 3.56 -7.98
C PHE A 68 -20.36 2.74 -7.27
N TYR A 69 -20.78 3.11 -6.06
CA TYR A 69 -21.65 2.26 -5.25
C TYR A 69 -22.86 2.98 -4.64
N ASP A 70 -22.78 4.28 -4.34
CA ASP A 70 -23.79 4.98 -3.50
C ASP A 70 -24.37 6.25 -4.15
N LEU A 71 -24.26 6.38 -5.48
CA LEU A 71 -24.63 7.60 -6.19
C LEU A 71 -26.14 7.90 -6.07
N GLY A 72 -27.00 6.89 -6.25
CA GLY A 72 -28.46 7.05 -6.16
C GLY A 72 -28.92 7.56 -4.79
N PRO A 73 -28.60 6.85 -3.68
CA PRO A 73 -28.96 7.30 -2.33
C PRO A 73 -28.42 8.69 -1.96
N ILE A 74 -27.28 9.10 -2.51
CA ILE A 74 -26.70 10.43 -2.27
C ILE A 74 -27.43 11.53 -3.05
N LEU A 75 -27.93 11.24 -4.25
CA LEU A 75 -28.77 12.19 -4.98
C LEU A 75 -30.08 12.46 -4.25
N GLU A 76 -30.61 11.47 -3.52
CA GLU A 76 -31.81 11.62 -2.68
C GLU A 76 -31.52 12.37 -1.37
N ASN A 77 -30.36 12.15 -0.76
CA ASN A 77 -29.94 12.86 0.45
C ASN A 77 -28.44 13.22 0.42
N PRO A 78 -28.10 14.45 -0.01
CA PRO A 78 -26.71 14.88 -0.15
C PRO A 78 -25.87 14.87 1.13
N ILE A 79 -26.50 14.95 2.32
CA ILE A 79 -25.76 14.90 3.59
C ILE A 79 -25.01 13.58 3.77
N ARG A 80 -25.51 12.50 3.15
CA ARG A 80 -24.86 11.19 3.18
C ARG A 80 -23.45 11.25 2.62
N ALA A 81 -23.14 12.17 1.71
CA ALA A 81 -21.80 12.29 1.14
C ALA A 81 -20.71 12.48 2.21
N ILE A 82 -21.00 13.15 3.33
CA ILE A 82 -20.04 13.43 4.41
C ILE A 82 -20.04 12.39 5.54
N GLU A 83 -20.98 11.44 5.54
CA GLU A 83 -21.14 10.43 6.59
C GLU A 83 -20.10 9.31 6.51
N ILE A 84 -18.82 9.65 6.70
CA ILE A 84 -17.70 8.69 6.67
C ILE A 84 -17.70 7.73 7.86
N TRP A 85 -18.40 8.08 8.96
CA TRP A 85 -18.52 7.24 10.16
C TRP A 85 -19.47 6.05 9.97
N ASN A 86 -20.31 6.08 8.93
CA ASN A 86 -21.15 4.95 8.54
C ASN A 86 -20.41 3.94 7.65
N GLY A 87 -19.09 4.12 7.45
CA GLY A 87 -18.30 3.37 6.49
C GLY A 87 -18.48 3.89 5.06
N GLY A 88 -18.36 3.01 4.07
CA GLY A 88 -18.49 3.38 2.65
C GLY A 88 -17.25 4.09 2.11
N MET A 89 -16.16 3.34 2.01
CA MET A 89 -14.88 3.81 1.47
C MET A 89 -14.43 2.87 0.35
N SER A 90 -14.03 3.46 -0.79
CA SER A 90 -13.45 2.71 -1.91
C SER A 90 -11.94 2.67 -1.80
N PHE A 91 -11.37 1.47 -1.83
CA PHE A 91 -9.91 1.30 -1.89
C PHE A 91 -9.30 2.00 -3.11
N HIS A 92 -9.87 1.77 -4.30
CA HIS A 92 -9.39 2.38 -5.55
C HIS A 92 -9.49 3.90 -5.52
N GLY A 93 -10.59 4.43 -4.96
CA GLY A 93 -10.75 5.86 -4.74
C GLY A 93 -9.67 6.42 -3.82
N GLY A 94 -9.40 5.74 -2.70
CA GLY A 94 -8.37 6.15 -1.74
C GLY A 94 -6.97 6.13 -2.32
N PHE A 95 -6.64 5.09 -3.10
CA PHE A 95 -5.36 4.98 -3.80
C PHE A 95 -5.17 6.09 -4.85
N LEU A 96 -6.20 6.39 -5.65
CA LEU A 96 -6.15 7.48 -6.62
C LEU A 96 -6.04 8.84 -5.94
N GLY A 97 -6.84 9.07 -4.89
CA GLY A 97 -6.79 10.31 -4.10
C GLY A 97 -5.42 10.52 -3.44
N ALA A 98 -4.82 9.48 -2.89
CA ALA A 98 -3.45 9.49 -2.37
C ALA A 98 -2.42 9.85 -3.46
N THR A 99 -2.55 9.25 -4.64
CA THR A 99 -1.67 9.52 -5.79
C THR A 99 -1.77 10.96 -6.27
N ILE A 100 -2.99 11.50 -6.36
CA ILE A 100 -3.23 12.91 -6.71
C ILE A 100 -2.64 13.82 -5.64
N ALA A 101 -2.85 13.53 -4.35
CA ALA A 101 -2.29 14.31 -3.25
C ALA A 101 -0.75 14.36 -3.32
N MET A 102 -0.09 13.23 -3.58
CA MET A 102 1.36 13.18 -3.81
C MET A 102 1.80 14.08 -4.96
N ILE A 103 1.13 14.00 -6.11
CA ILE A 103 1.49 14.78 -7.31
C ILE A 103 1.29 16.28 -7.07
N VAL A 104 0.14 16.66 -6.51
CA VAL A 104 -0.20 18.07 -6.26
C VAL A 104 0.74 18.66 -5.22
N PHE A 105 0.97 17.96 -4.11
CA PHE A 105 1.91 18.42 -3.08
C PHE A 105 3.32 18.57 -3.65
N ALA A 106 3.82 17.55 -4.36
CA ALA A 106 5.16 17.61 -4.94
C ALA A 106 5.31 18.79 -5.90
N ARG A 107 4.33 19.03 -6.79
CA ARG A 107 4.37 20.17 -7.72
C ARG A 107 4.29 21.52 -7.02
N ARG A 108 3.46 21.66 -5.98
CA ARG A 108 3.33 22.91 -5.22
C ARG A 108 4.61 23.31 -4.48
N HIS A 109 5.38 22.33 -4.04
CA HIS A 109 6.62 22.54 -3.29
C HIS A 109 7.89 22.37 -4.15
N ALA A 110 7.76 22.32 -5.48
CA ALA A 110 8.86 22.10 -6.43
C ALA A 110 9.70 20.82 -6.15
N ILE A 111 9.07 19.82 -5.55
CA ILE A 111 9.67 18.51 -5.28
C ILE A 111 9.57 17.65 -6.56
N PRO A 112 10.65 16.99 -7.00
CA PRO A 112 10.56 16.03 -8.10
C PRO A 112 9.56 14.91 -7.77
N VAL A 113 8.50 14.79 -8.58
CA VAL A 113 7.38 13.85 -8.34
C VAL A 113 7.85 12.41 -8.13
N TRP A 114 8.84 11.96 -8.91
CA TRP A 114 9.39 10.61 -8.77
C TRP A 114 10.14 10.39 -7.46
N SER A 115 10.79 11.43 -6.93
CA SER A 115 11.43 11.35 -5.62
C SER A 115 10.39 11.32 -4.49
N MET A 116 9.26 12.02 -4.65
CA MET A 116 8.11 11.90 -3.74
C MET A 116 7.58 10.47 -3.72
N PHE A 117 7.36 9.88 -4.90
CA PHE A 117 6.92 8.49 -5.00
C PHE A 117 7.94 7.50 -4.41
N ASP A 118 9.24 7.71 -4.62
CA ASP A 118 10.28 6.86 -4.03
C ASP A 118 10.26 6.90 -2.49
N ILE A 119 10.09 8.07 -1.89
CA ILE A 119 9.99 8.21 -0.42
C ILE A 119 8.76 7.47 0.11
N VAL A 120 7.60 7.71 -0.50
CA VAL A 120 6.34 7.08 -0.06
C VAL A 120 6.43 5.56 -0.25
N ALA A 121 6.89 5.09 -1.40
CA ALA A 121 7.05 3.65 -1.67
C ALA A 121 8.02 2.97 -0.68
N ALA A 122 9.06 3.67 -0.21
CA ALA A 122 9.99 3.13 0.77
C ALA A 122 9.35 2.89 2.15
N VAL A 123 8.23 3.54 2.46
CA VAL A 123 7.57 3.47 3.78
C VAL A 123 6.26 2.70 3.78
N VAL A 124 5.60 2.54 2.63
CA VAL A 124 4.35 1.77 2.49
C VAL A 124 4.42 0.37 3.12
N PRO A 125 5.52 -0.40 3.04
CA PRO A 125 5.61 -1.72 3.68
C PRO A 125 5.33 -1.73 5.19
N PHE A 126 5.56 -0.63 5.93
CA PHE A 126 5.16 -0.55 7.34
C PHE A 126 3.64 -0.64 7.49
N GLY A 127 2.90 0.12 6.69
CA GLY A 127 1.43 0.08 6.69
C GLY A 127 0.90 -1.30 6.30
N LEU A 128 1.51 -1.94 5.30
CA LEU A 128 1.15 -3.31 4.89
C LEU A 128 1.41 -4.30 6.04
N LEU A 129 2.59 -4.28 6.66
CA LEU A 129 2.94 -5.15 7.78
C LEU A 129 1.90 -5.09 8.89
N PHE A 130 1.63 -3.90 9.43
CA PHE A 130 0.70 -3.77 10.56
C PHE A 130 -0.75 -4.02 10.15
N GLY A 131 -1.15 -3.61 8.95
CA GLY A 131 -2.49 -3.89 8.43
C GLY A 131 -2.76 -5.40 8.34
N ARG A 132 -1.80 -6.16 7.83
CA ARG A 132 -1.90 -7.63 7.74
C ARG A 132 -1.87 -8.32 9.11
N ILE A 133 -1.10 -7.80 10.06
CA ILE A 133 -1.16 -8.26 11.44
C ILE A 133 -2.54 -7.98 12.05
N ALA A 134 -3.14 -6.82 11.81
CA ALA A 134 -4.49 -6.52 12.26
C ALA A 134 -5.53 -7.46 11.62
N ASN A 135 -5.41 -7.79 10.33
CA ASN A 135 -6.26 -8.80 9.69
C ASN A 135 -6.17 -10.16 10.41
N PHE A 136 -4.95 -10.58 10.77
CA PHE A 136 -4.75 -11.82 11.50
C PHE A 136 -5.40 -11.79 12.89
N VAL A 137 -5.18 -10.72 13.66
CA VAL A 137 -5.74 -10.57 15.02
C VAL A 137 -7.27 -10.49 15.00
N ASN A 138 -7.84 -9.80 14.03
CA ASN A 138 -9.30 -9.75 13.84
C ASN A 138 -9.88 -11.07 13.34
N GLY A 139 -9.00 -11.99 12.87
CA GLY A 139 -9.39 -13.18 12.15
C GLY A 139 -10.23 -12.79 10.94
N GLU A 140 -9.64 -12.21 9.92
CA GLU A 140 -10.29 -11.90 8.64
C GLU A 140 -9.31 -12.02 7.49
N LEU A 141 -9.81 -12.25 6.27
CA LEU A 141 -8.98 -12.44 5.07
C LEU A 141 -7.99 -13.62 5.17
N TRP A 142 -8.41 -14.69 5.85
CA TRP A 142 -7.66 -15.94 5.95
C TRP A 142 -7.59 -16.67 4.60
N GLY A 143 -6.70 -17.65 4.52
CA GLY A 143 -6.47 -18.42 3.32
C GLY A 143 -7.39 -19.61 3.14
N ARG A 144 -7.09 -20.41 2.12
CA ARG A 144 -7.77 -21.67 1.85
C ARG A 144 -7.55 -22.70 2.97
N LEU A 145 -8.40 -23.73 2.99
CA LEU A 145 -8.26 -24.89 3.88
C LEU A 145 -6.87 -25.52 3.73
N SER A 146 -6.29 -25.95 4.84
CA SER A 146 -4.93 -26.48 4.86
C SER A 146 -4.69 -27.43 6.02
N ASP A 147 -3.95 -28.50 5.74
CA ASP A 147 -3.44 -29.46 6.74
C ASP A 147 -2.00 -29.15 7.15
N ALA A 148 -1.45 -28.00 6.74
CA ALA A 148 -0.10 -27.58 7.13
C ALA A 148 0.03 -27.48 8.66
N PRO A 149 1.20 -27.81 9.25
CA PRO A 149 1.36 -27.86 10.70
C PRO A 149 1.25 -26.48 11.39
N TRP A 150 1.28 -25.39 10.63
CA TRP A 150 1.07 -24.01 11.10
C TRP A 150 -0.28 -23.43 10.66
N ALA A 151 -1.21 -24.24 10.14
CA ALA A 151 -2.56 -23.80 9.82
C ALA A 151 -3.32 -23.39 11.10
N VAL A 152 -4.23 -22.44 10.96
CA VAL A 152 -4.96 -21.82 12.08
C VAL A 152 -6.46 -21.98 11.87
N VAL A 153 -7.18 -22.34 12.94
CA VAL A 153 -8.65 -22.29 12.97
C VAL A 153 -9.05 -20.89 13.44
N PHE A 154 -9.61 -20.11 12.52
CA PHE A 154 -10.04 -18.73 12.81
C PHE A 154 -11.49 -18.72 13.35
N PRO A 155 -11.81 -17.93 14.38
CA PRO A 155 -13.16 -17.88 14.96
C PRO A 155 -14.27 -17.57 13.95
N THR A 156 -13.93 -16.77 12.94
CA THR A 156 -14.77 -16.29 11.83
C THR A 156 -14.65 -17.17 10.57
N GLY A 157 -13.66 -18.07 10.53
CA GLY A 157 -13.32 -18.91 9.37
C GLY A 157 -13.93 -20.32 9.39
N GLY A 158 -14.80 -20.61 10.36
CA GLY A 158 -15.42 -21.92 10.56
C GLY A 158 -14.53 -22.90 11.34
N PRO A 159 -14.96 -24.17 11.47
CA PRO A 159 -14.29 -25.14 12.33
C PRO A 159 -13.01 -25.75 11.73
N PHE A 160 -12.62 -25.33 10.52
CA PHE A 160 -11.54 -25.95 9.76
C PHE A 160 -10.26 -25.12 9.76
N ALA A 161 -9.12 -25.80 9.75
CA ALA A 161 -7.80 -25.18 9.71
C ALA A 161 -7.52 -24.58 8.32
N ARG A 162 -6.93 -23.38 8.33
CA ARG A 162 -6.68 -22.58 7.12
C ARG A 162 -5.28 -22.01 7.14
N HIS A 163 -4.75 -21.71 5.96
CA HIS A 163 -3.51 -20.94 5.87
C HIS A 163 -3.71 -19.55 6.51
N PRO A 164 -2.82 -19.13 7.43
CA PRO A 164 -2.81 -17.76 7.93
C PRO A 164 -2.17 -16.83 6.88
N SER A 165 -2.79 -16.70 5.71
CA SER A 165 -2.27 -15.94 4.56
C SER A 165 -1.92 -14.50 4.90
N GLN A 166 -2.62 -13.90 5.86
CA GLN A 166 -2.31 -12.58 6.38
C GLN A 166 -0.87 -12.49 6.91
N LEU A 167 -0.38 -13.53 7.59
CA LEU A 167 1.01 -13.58 8.06
C LEU A 167 2.01 -13.76 6.91
N TYR A 168 1.60 -14.41 5.82
CA TYR A 168 2.42 -14.51 4.61
C TYR A 168 2.52 -13.13 3.93
N GLU A 169 1.41 -12.41 3.82
CA GLU A 169 1.37 -11.03 3.31
C GLU A 169 2.21 -10.11 4.22
N ALA A 170 2.08 -10.22 5.54
CA ALA A 170 2.87 -9.45 6.50
C ALA A 170 4.39 -9.71 6.35
N GLY A 171 4.77 -10.97 6.20
CA GLY A 171 6.17 -11.37 6.00
C GLY A 171 6.73 -10.92 4.65
N LEU A 172 5.99 -11.12 3.56
CA LEU A 172 6.44 -10.83 2.20
C LEU A 172 6.29 -9.36 1.82
N GLU A 173 5.07 -8.83 1.86
CA GLU A 173 4.73 -7.46 1.46
C GLU A 173 5.19 -6.42 2.50
N GLY A 174 5.33 -6.84 3.76
CA GLY A 174 5.84 -6.03 4.85
C GLY A 174 7.35 -6.18 5.04
N ILE A 175 7.78 -7.24 5.73
CA ILE A 175 9.17 -7.38 6.20
C ILE A 175 10.15 -7.56 5.05
N ILE A 176 9.96 -8.56 4.19
CA ILE A 176 10.90 -8.90 3.13
C ILE A 176 10.99 -7.76 2.12
N LEU A 177 9.85 -7.21 1.69
CA LEU A 177 9.83 -6.07 0.78
C LEU A 177 10.53 -4.85 1.39
N LEU A 178 10.29 -4.54 2.67
CA LEU A 178 11.01 -3.46 3.37
C LEU A 178 12.53 -3.68 3.37
N LEU A 179 12.99 -4.91 3.65
CA LEU A 179 14.41 -5.25 3.65
C LEU A 179 15.04 -5.14 2.26
N VAL A 180 14.34 -5.59 1.21
CA VAL A 180 14.79 -5.44 -0.17
C VAL A 180 14.90 -3.97 -0.55
N LEU A 181 13.89 -3.15 -0.25
CA LEU A 181 13.94 -1.71 -0.52
C LEU A 181 15.04 -1.03 0.29
N ALA A 182 15.21 -1.37 1.57
CA ALA A 182 16.29 -0.85 2.40
C ALA A 182 17.67 -1.21 1.83
N LEU A 183 17.86 -2.44 1.32
CA LEU A 183 19.08 -2.84 0.64
C LEU A 183 19.33 -1.99 -0.61
N LEU A 184 18.31 -1.81 -1.47
CA LEU A 184 18.39 -0.95 -2.66
C LEU A 184 18.74 0.50 -2.30
N ILE A 185 18.13 1.04 -1.24
CA ILE A 185 18.34 2.40 -0.77
C ILE A 185 19.76 2.57 -0.21
N TYR A 186 20.16 1.76 0.77
CA TYR A 186 21.38 2.01 1.54
C TYR A 186 22.64 1.46 0.88
N ARG A 187 22.57 0.25 0.31
CA ARG A 187 23.72 -0.44 -0.28
C ARG A 187 23.93 -0.08 -1.75
N PHE A 188 22.84 0.08 -2.50
CA PHE A 188 22.89 0.40 -3.93
C PHE A 188 22.59 1.87 -4.25
N LYS A 189 22.24 2.68 -3.25
CA LYS A 189 21.96 4.12 -3.41
C LYS A 189 20.90 4.40 -4.47
N ALA A 190 19.89 3.52 -4.58
CA ALA A 190 18.89 3.58 -5.64
C ALA A 190 18.05 4.87 -5.64
N LEU A 191 17.96 5.60 -4.52
CA LEU A 191 17.33 6.93 -4.44
C LEU A 191 18.06 8.01 -5.26
N ARG A 192 19.30 7.77 -5.70
CA ARG A 192 20.02 8.63 -6.66
C ARG A 192 19.43 8.57 -8.07
N VAL A 193 18.55 7.60 -8.34
CA VAL A 193 17.91 7.41 -9.64
C VAL A 193 16.39 7.46 -9.44
N PRO A 194 15.78 8.67 -9.47
CA PRO A 194 14.38 8.87 -9.11
C PRO A 194 13.38 8.01 -9.90
N GLY A 195 12.53 7.31 -9.17
CA GLY A 195 11.54 6.35 -9.65
C GLY A 195 11.96 4.88 -9.52
N THR A 196 13.21 4.62 -9.13
CA THR A 196 13.71 3.24 -8.98
C THR A 196 13.09 2.53 -7.78
N ILE A 197 12.96 3.22 -6.64
CA ILE A 197 12.41 2.61 -5.42
C ILE A 197 10.89 2.42 -5.55
N CYS A 198 10.18 3.38 -6.14
CA CYS A 198 8.77 3.24 -6.47
C CYS A 198 8.56 2.05 -7.42
N GLY A 199 9.33 1.96 -8.51
CA GLY A 199 9.22 0.83 -9.43
C GLY A 199 9.55 -0.51 -8.77
N ALA A 200 10.58 -0.57 -7.92
CA ALA A 200 10.95 -1.77 -7.17
C ALA A 200 9.86 -2.19 -6.16
N PHE A 201 9.22 -1.23 -5.48
CA PHE A 201 8.10 -1.49 -4.60
C PHE A 201 6.91 -2.07 -5.37
N VAL A 202 6.48 -1.42 -6.46
CA VAL A 202 5.32 -1.87 -7.25
C VAL A 202 5.57 -3.25 -7.85
N LEU A 203 6.77 -3.49 -8.39
CA LEU A 203 7.19 -4.80 -8.89
C LEU A 203 7.19 -5.85 -7.77
N GLY A 204 7.87 -5.56 -6.66
CA GLY A 204 8.01 -6.49 -5.54
C GLY A 204 6.68 -6.83 -4.89
N TYR A 205 5.81 -5.84 -4.69
CA TYR A 205 4.45 -6.04 -4.19
C TYR A 205 3.64 -6.93 -5.13
N GLY A 206 3.64 -6.65 -6.44
CA GLY A 206 2.93 -7.47 -7.42
C GLY A 206 3.39 -8.94 -7.42
N LEU A 207 4.71 -9.16 -7.32
CA LEU A 207 5.28 -10.52 -7.22
C LEU A 207 4.88 -11.22 -5.92
N CYS A 208 4.95 -10.52 -4.77
CA CYS A 208 4.52 -11.06 -3.49
C CYS A 208 3.03 -11.41 -3.52
N ARG A 209 2.20 -10.53 -4.09
CA ARG A 209 0.75 -10.72 -4.17
C ARG A 209 0.38 -11.92 -5.03
N ILE A 210 1.03 -12.13 -6.18
CA ILE A 210 0.87 -13.33 -7.01
C ILE A 210 1.23 -14.59 -6.21
N PHE A 211 2.36 -14.57 -5.49
CA PHE A 211 2.79 -15.72 -4.71
C PHE A 211 1.81 -16.06 -3.57
N VAL A 212 1.37 -15.08 -2.79
CA VAL A 212 0.46 -15.34 -1.65
C VAL A 212 -0.91 -15.82 -2.13
N GLU A 213 -1.30 -15.47 -3.35
CA GLU A 213 -2.59 -15.85 -3.88
C GLU A 213 -2.75 -17.36 -4.12
N PHE A 214 -1.64 -18.11 -4.23
CA PHE A 214 -1.64 -19.57 -4.18
C PHE A 214 -2.04 -20.16 -2.83
N PHE A 215 -2.13 -19.35 -1.78
CA PHE A 215 -2.56 -19.75 -0.43
C PHE A 215 -3.88 -19.10 -0.01
N ARG A 216 -4.33 -18.06 -0.72
CA ARG A 216 -5.62 -17.42 -0.45
C ARG A 216 -6.78 -18.21 -1.01
N GLU A 217 -7.93 -18.01 -0.39
CA GLU A 217 -9.23 -18.39 -0.92
C GLU A 217 -9.72 -17.26 -1.84
N PRO A 218 -10.12 -17.55 -3.09
CA PRO A 218 -10.64 -16.51 -3.98
C PRO A 218 -11.96 -15.95 -3.44
N ASP A 219 -12.25 -14.69 -3.76
CA ASP A 219 -13.51 -14.05 -3.36
C ASP A 219 -14.69 -14.86 -3.90
N VAL A 220 -15.64 -15.21 -3.03
CA VAL A 220 -16.78 -16.10 -3.34
C VAL A 220 -17.56 -15.64 -4.58
N GLN A 221 -17.62 -14.32 -4.81
CA GLN A 221 -18.35 -13.70 -5.92
C GLN A 221 -17.67 -13.88 -7.29
N LEU A 222 -16.33 -13.99 -7.31
CA LEU A 222 -15.54 -14.08 -8.54
C LEU A 222 -15.06 -15.51 -8.79
N GLY A 223 -14.77 -16.26 -7.73
CA GLY A 223 -14.14 -17.57 -7.83
C GLY A 223 -12.81 -17.52 -8.58
N TYR A 224 -12.47 -18.61 -9.25
CA TYR A 224 -11.33 -18.64 -10.17
C TYR A 224 -11.71 -18.12 -11.55
N LEU A 225 -10.79 -17.39 -12.16
CA LEU A 225 -11.01 -16.74 -13.45
C LEU A 225 -10.76 -17.69 -14.63
N LEU A 226 -11.40 -17.38 -15.76
CA LEU A 226 -11.22 -18.06 -17.05
C LEU A 226 -11.47 -19.59 -17.02
N GLY A 227 -12.29 -20.07 -16.08
CA GLY A 227 -12.52 -21.50 -15.91
C GLY A 227 -11.28 -22.28 -15.44
N THR A 228 -10.26 -21.59 -14.92
CA THR A 228 -9.07 -22.22 -14.35
C THR A 228 -9.30 -22.60 -12.89
N ASN A 229 -8.42 -23.42 -12.32
CA ASN A 229 -8.42 -23.77 -10.89
C ASN A 229 -7.29 -23.10 -10.10
N TRP A 230 -6.69 -22.04 -10.64
CA TRP A 230 -5.51 -21.42 -10.03
C TRP A 230 -5.44 -19.90 -10.20
N LEU A 231 -5.99 -19.33 -11.29
CA LEU A 231 -5.94 -17.89 -11.54
C LEU A 231 -7.04 -17.18 -10.75
N THR A 232 -6.67 -16.23 -9.92
CA THR A 232 -7.61 -15.37 -9.21
C THR A 232 -7.55 -13.92 -9.74
N MET A 233 -8.51 -13.10 -9.31
CA MET A 233 -8.49 -11.66 -9.59
C MET A 233 -7.26 -10.95 -8.99
N GLY A 234 -6.78 -11.40 -7.82
CA GLY A 234 -5.56 -10.88 -7.21
C GLY A 234 -4.32 -11.06 -8.11
N MET A 235 -4.18 -12.23 -8.75
CA MET A 235 -3.10 -12.48 -9.72
C MET A 235 -3.26 -11.60 -10.96
N ALA A 236 -4.47 -11.53 -11.53
CA ALA A 236 -4.75 -10.76 -12.73
C ALA A 236 -4.44 -9.26 -12.54
N LEU A 237 -4.82 -8.68 -11.40
CA LEU A 237 -4.53 -7.28 -11.07
C LEU A 237 -3.05 -7.02 -10.74
N SER A 238 -2.33 -8.04 -10.31
CA SER A 238 -0.90 -7.92 -9.99
C SER A 238 0.00 -7.91 -11.24
N LEU A 239 -0.43 -8.51 -12.35
CA LEU A 239 0.33 -8.53 -13.60
C LEU A 239 0.57 -7.11 -14.18
N PRO A 240 -0.44 -6.22 -14.29
CA PRO A 240 -0.22 -4.83 -14.62
C PRO A 240 0.75 -4.11 -13.68
N MET A 241 0.69 -4.41 -12.37
CA MET A 241 1.62 -3.82 -11.40
C MET A 241 3.06 -4.25 -11.71
N VAL A 242 3.31 -5.54 -11.95
CA VAL A 242 4.63 -6.04 -12.35
C VAL A 242 5.15 -5.31 -13.59
N ALA A 243 4.31 -5.15 -14.62
CA ALA A 243 4.68 -4.43 -15.84
C ALA A 243 5.01 -2.95 -15.58
N VAL A 244 4.18 -2.26 -14.80
CA VAL A 244 4.39 -0.85 -14.40
C VAL A 244 5.66 -0.70 -13.57
N GLY A 245 5.94 -1.63 -12.66
CA GLY A 245 7.15 -1.65 -11.84
C GLY A 245 8.41 -1.78 -12.69
N ILE A 246 8.42 -2.73 -13.64
CA ILE A 246 9.51 -2.89 -14.62
C ILE A 246 9.70 -1.61 -15.43
N TRP A 247 8.63 -1.06 -15.99
CA TRP A 247 8.66 0.18 -16.75
C TRP A 247 9.21 1.36 -15.94
N ALA A 248 8.80 1.51 -14.68
CA ALA A 248 9.26 2.60 -13.83
C ALA A 248 10.77 2.50 -13.56
N ILE A 249 11.30 1.31 -13.31
CA ILE A 249 12.73 1.06 -13.11
C ILE A 249 13.52 1.34 -14.40
N THR A 250 13.09 0.81 -15.54
CA THR A 250 13.81 0.99 -16.81
C THR A 250 13.81 2.45 -17.24
N ARG A 251 12.68 3.14 -17.13
CA ARG A 251 12.56 4.58 -17.38
C ARG A 251 13.48 5.40 -16.48
N ALA A 252 13.55 5.06 -15.18
CA ALA A 252 14.41 5.78 -14.24
C ALA A 252 15.90 5.64 -14.61
N ARG A 253 16.34 4.43 -15.02
CA ARG A 253 17.72 4.19 -15.48
C ARG A 253 18.06 4.96 -16.75
N VAL A 254 17.18 4.94 -17.76
CA VAL A 254 17.38 5.67 -19.02
C VAL A 254 17.46 7.18 -18.77
N ALA A 255 16.55 7.72 -17.96
CA ALA A 255 16.54 9.14 -17.63
C ALA A 255 17.78 9.58 -16.84
N SER A 256 18.39 8.69 -16.05
CA SER A 256 19.65 8.97 -15.35
C SER A 256 20.86 8.92 -16.28
N ALA A 257 20.89 7.99 -17.23
CA ALA A 257 21.98 7.87 -18.19
C ALA A 257 22.04 9.08 -19.13
N ALA A 258 20.89 9.65 -19.51
CA ALA A 258 20.82 10.85 -20.36
C ALA A 258 21.30 12.15 -19.69
N LYS A 259 21.60 12.14 -18.39
CA LYS A 259 22.11 13.30 -17.63
C LYS A 259 23.62 13.27 -17.40
N VAL A 260 24.28 12.18 -17.79
CA VAL A 260 25.75 11.99 -17.75
C VAL A 260 26.30 12.32 -19.12
#